data_AF-R5KPN7-F1
#
_entry.id   AF-R5KPN7-F1
#
_cell.length_a   1.000
_cell.length_b   1.000
_cell.length_c   1.000
_cell.angle_alpha   90.00
_cell.angle_beta   90.00
_cell.angle_gamma   90.00
#
_symmetry.space_group_name_H-M   'P 1'
#
loop_
_entity.id
_entity.type
_entity.pdbx_description
1 polymer ?
#
loop_
_entity_poly.entity_id
_entity_poly.type
_entity_poly.pdbx_seq_one_letter_code
_entity_poly.pdbx_strand_id
1 'polypeptide(L)'
;MEQNKAVVIFRIHKRNFETDLEVPLDISANDLVLALNTAYDLGIDTSNIQNCYLKAERPIVLLKGNKLLADFGVRNGTVINFTE
;
A
#
# COMPACT_ATOMS: atom_id res chain seq x y z
N MET A 1 23.22 5.45 7.43
CA MET A 1 22.01 4.81 7.98
C MET A 1 21.05 4.69 6.81
N GLU A 2 20.90 3.50 6.26
CA GLU A 2 20.06 3.30 5.08
C GLU A 2 18.61 3.59 5.46
N GLN A 3 18.00 4.54 4.74
CA GLN A 3 16.60 4.86 4.92
C GLN A 3 15.83 3.66 4.37
N ASN A 4 15.24 2.84 5.24
CA ASN A 4 14.33 1.75 4.89
C ASN A 4 13.02 2.34 4.35
N LYS A 5 13.08 3.05 3.23
CA LYS A 5 11.96 3.69 2.57
C LYS A 5 11.98 3.31 1.10
N ALA A 6 10.79 3.22 0.53
CA ALA A 6 10.60 2.96 -0.88
C ALA A 6 9.66 4.00 -1.48
N VAL A 7 9.98 4.45 -2.69
CA VAL A 7 9.08 5.26 -3.51
C VAL A 7 8.21 4.30 -4.32
N VAL A 8 6.93 4.24 -3.99
CA VAL A 8 5.94 3.39 -4.65
C VAL A 8 4.95 4.24 -5.45
N ILE A 9 4.42 3.68 -6.53
CA ILE A 9 3.41 4.35 -7.35
C ILE A 9 2.05 3.90 -6.84
N PHE A 10 1.26 4.79 -6.25
CA PHE A 10 -0.09 4.48 -5.81
C PHE A 10 -1.10 4.88 -6.88
N ARG A 11 -1.92 3.92 -7.30
CA ARG A 11 -2.94 4.11 -8.34
C ARG A 11 -4.33 3.77 -7.81
N ILE A 12 -5.24 4.72 -7.93
CA ILE A 12 -6.68 4.55 -7.64
C ILE A 12 -7.42 4.48 -8.97
N HIS A 13 -7.82 3.27 -9.36
CA HIS A 13 -8.46 3.05 -10.68
C HIS A 13 -9.81 3.78 -10.80
N LYS A 14 -10.64 3.76 -9.76
CA LYS A 14 -11.96 4.42 -9.80
C LYS A 14 -11.91 5.93 -10.00
N ARG A 15 -10.84 6.58 -9.54
CA ARG A 15 -10.65 8.03 -9.63
C ARG A 15 -9.71 8.44 -10.75
N ASN A 16 -9.18 7.48 -11.52
CA ASN A 16 -8.10 7.67 -12.48
C ASN A 16 -6.96 8.52 -11.90
N PHE A 17 -6.58 8.21 -10.67
CA PHE A 17 -5.59 8.98 -9.90
C PHE A 17 -4.33 8.15 -9.72
N GLU A 18 -3.18 8.79 -9.92
CA GLU A 18 -1.85 8.18 -9.78
C GLU A 18 -0.92 9.19 -9.11
N THR A 19 -0.15 8.73 -8.13
CA THR A 19 0.86 9.54 -7.45
C THR A 19 1.98 8.68 -6.91
N ASP A 20 3.19 9.25 -6.85
CA ASP A 20 4.31 8.65 -6.16
C ASP A 20 4.20 8.91 -4.65
N LEU A 21 4.49 7.89 -3.84
CA LEU A 21 4.48 7.95 -2.39
C LEU A 21 5.78 7.38 -1.83
N GLU A 22 6.41 8.13 -0.92
CA GLU A 22 7.51 7.61 -0.10
C GLU A 22 6.92 6.89 1.11
N VAL A 23 7.06 5.57 1.15
CA VAL A 23 6.57 4.73 2.25
C VAL A 23 7.74 4.08 2.97
N PRO A 24 7.73 4.03 4.31
CA PRO A 24 8.72 3.27 5.05
C PRO A 24 8.47 1.77 4.84
N LEU A 25 9.52 0.95 4.81
CA LEU A 25 9.44 -0.50 4.57
C LEU A 25 9.24 -1.30 5.87
N ASP A 26 9.36 -0.65 7.02
CA ASP A 26 9.24 -1.20 8.37
C ASP A 26 7.82 -1.13 8.95
N ILE A 27 6.85 -0.65 8.17
CA ILE A 27 5.43 -0.67 8.53
C ILE A 27 4.74 -1.93 8.02
N SER A 28 3.61 -2.27 8.64
CA SER A 28 2.79 -3.38 8.17
C SER A 28 1.93 -3.00 6.96
N ALA A 29 1.51 -4.00 6.19
CA ALA A 29 0.54 -3.79 5.11
C ALA A 29 -0.77 -3.15 5.60
N ASN A 30 -1.24 -3.55 6.80
CA ASN A 30 -2.43 -2.95 7.41
C ASN A 30 -2.25 -1.46 7.71
N ASP A 31 -1.11 -1.06 8.27
CA ASP A 31 -0.82 0.34 8.56
C ASP A 31 -0.80 1.18 7.28
N LEU A 32 -0.21 0.63 6.21
CA LEU A 32 -0.23 1.27 4.90
C LEU A 32 -1.66 1.44 4.37
N VAL A 33 -2.51 0.40 4.46
CA VAL A 33 -3.91 0.49 4.02
C VAL A 33 -4.67 1.55 4.83
N LEU A 34 -4.51 1.56 6.15
CA LEU A 34 -5.14 2.53 7.05
C LEU A 34 -4.70 3.97 6.72
N ALA A 35 -3.40 4.18 6.50
CA ALA A 35 -2.85 5.48 6.17
C ALA A 35 -3.39 5.98 4.82
N LEU A 36 -3.40 5.12 3.78
CA LEU A 36 -3.94 5.47 2.47
C LEU A 36 -5.44 5.69 2.49
N ASN A 37 -6.19 4.88 3.26
CA ASN A 37 -7.62 5.06 3.44
C ASN A 37 -7.93 6.42 4.08
N THR A 38 -7.16 6.82 5.09
CA THR A 38 -7.33 8.12 5.77
C THR A 38 -6.90 9.28 4.87
N ALA A 39 -5.77 9.15 4.15
CA ALA A 39 -5.22 10.21 3.33
C ALA A 39 -6.04 10.49 2.06
N TYR A 40 -6.58 9.44 1.44
CA TYR A 40 -7.33 9.53 0.18
C TYR A 40 -8.84 9.33 0.34
N ASP A 41 -9.33 9.13 1.57
CA ASP A 41 -10.74 8.79 1.86
C ASP A 41 -11.23 7.67 0.92
N LEU A 42 -10.55 6.52 0.97
CA LEU A 42 -10.80 5.41 0.06
C LEU A 42 -12.13 4.69 0.35
N GLY A 43 -12.72 4.92 1.53
CA GLY A 43 -13.97 4.28 1.96
C GLY A 43 -13.81 2.80 2.32
N ILE A 44 -12.59 2.34 2.60
CA ILE A 44 -12.33 0.98 3.08
C ILE A 44 -12.91 0.86 4.48
N ASP A 45 -13.75 -0.15 4.72
CA ASP A 45 -14.24 -0.47 6.05
C ASP A 45 -13.12 -1.08 6.90
N THR A 46 -12.42 -0.21 7.62
CA THR A 46 -11.33 -0.58 8.54
C THR A 46 -11.80 -1.39 9.74
N SER A 47 -13.12 -1.45 9.98
CA SER A 47 -13.71 -2.31 11.02
C SER A 47 -13.59 -3.79 10.64
N ASN A 48 -13.52 -4.09 9.34
CA ASN A 48 -13.29 -5.43 8.83
C ASN A 48 -11.88 -5.56 8.24
N ILE A 49 -10.94 -5.92 9.10
CA ILE A 49 -9.52 -6.17 8.75
C ILE A 49 -9.38 -7.19 7.60
N GLN A 50 -10.36 -8.06 7.36
CA GLN A 50 -10.31 -8.99 6.24
C GLN A 50 -10.43 -8.31 4.87
N ASN A 51 -11.08 -7.14 4.81
CA ASN A 51 -11.30 -6.33 3.60
C ASN A 51 -10.22 -5.26 3.40
N CYS A 52 -9.29 -5.12 4.36
CA CYS A 52 -8.15 -4.21 4.25
C CYS A 52 -7.02 -4.88 3.45
N TYR A 53 -7.09 -4.81 2.12
CA TYR A 53 -6.03 -5.31 1.24
C TYR A 53 -5.71 -4.35 0.09
N LEU A 54 -4.46 -4.36 -0.36
CA LEU A 54 -4.01 -3.66 -1.56
C LEU A 54 -3.30 -4.62 -2.49
N LYS A 55 -3.43 -4.40 -3.80
CA LYS A 55 -2.74 -5.21 -4.82
C LYS A 55 -1.48 -4.49 -5.23
N ALA A 56 -0.32 -5.02 -4.88
CA ALA A 56 0.94 -4.55 -5.42
C ALA A 56 1.27 -5.30 -6.72
N GLU A 57 1.87 -4.58 -7.66
CA GLU A 57 2.47 -5.10 -8.88
C GLU A 57 3.98 -4.80 -8.86
N ARG A 58 4.75 -5.73 -9.44
CA ARG A 58 6.23 -5.69 -9.46
C ARG A 58 6.85 -5.62 -8.04
N PRO A 59 6.68 -6.67 -7.20
CA PRO A 59 6.08 -7.99 -7.49
C PRO A 59 4.55 -8.03 -7.39
N ILE A 60 3.90 -8.99 -8.06
CA ILE A 60 2.45 -9.21 -7.94
C ILE A 60 2.18 -9.85 -6.58
N VAL A 61 1.72 -9.05 -5.61
CA VAL A 61 1.50 -9.51 -4.23
C VAL A 61 0.29 -8.83 -3.61
N LEU A 62 -0.44 -9.57 -2.78
CA LEU A 62 -1.54 -9.03 -1.99
C LEU A 62 -0.98 -8.52 -0.65
N LEU A 63 -0.95 -7.20 -0.49
CA LEU A 63 -0.57 -6.55 0.77
C LEU A 63 -1.76 -6.66 1.73
N LYS A 64 -1.63 -7.55 2.73
CA LYS A 64 -2.64 -7.76 3.77
C LYS A 64 -1.98 -8.23 5.07
N GLY A 65 -2.55 -7.81 6.20
CA GLY A 65 -2.17 -8.29 7.52
C GLY A 65 -0.99 -7.53 8.13
N ASN A 66 -0.41 -8.12 9.16
CA ASN A 66 0.60 -7.47 10.00
C ASN A 66 2.05 -7.71 9.53
N LYS A 67 2.23 -8.25 8.33
CA LYS A 67 3.56 -8.50 7.76
C LYS A 67 4.16 -7.20 7.21
N LEU A 68 5.48 -7.05 7.31
CA LEU A 68 6.18 -5.84 6.90
C LEU A 68 6.22 -5.70 5.37
N LEU A 69 6.22 -4.46 4.87
CA LEU A 69 6.37 -4.19 3.43
C LEU A 69 7.69 -4.73 2.86
N ALA A 70 8.77 -4.69 3.65
CA ALA A 70 10.04 -5.32 3.30
C ALA A 70 9.89 -6.82 3.00
N ASP A 71 9.09 -7.54 3.80
CA ASP A 71 8.89 -8.99 3.65
C ASP A 71 7.98 -9.36 2.47
N PHE A 72 7.27 -8.38 1.90
CA PHE A 72 6.53 -8.52 0.65
C PHE A 72 7.39 -8.21 -0.58
N GLY A 73 8.62 -7.73 -0.38
CA GLY A 73 9.52 -7.33 -1.48
C GLY A 73 9.15 -5.98 -2.10
N VAL A 74 8.46 -5.12 -1.36
CA VAL A 74 8.17 -3.74 -1.78
C VAL A 74 9.48 -2.97 -1.90
N ARG A 75 9.64 -2.25 -3.00
CA ARG A 75 10.85 -1.48 -3.32
C ARG A 75 10.50 -0.30 -4.22
N ASN A 76 11.50 0.50 -4.56
CA ASN A 76 11.34 1.62 -5.48
C ASN A 76 10.72 1.15 -6.81
N GLY A 77 9.63 1.82 -7.22
CA GLY A 77 8.90 1.50 -8.44
C GLY A 77 7.89 0.36 -8.31
N THR A 78 7.66 -0.19 -7.10
CA THR A 78 6.49 -1.05 -6.85
C THR A 78 5.22 -0.24 -7.07
N VAL A 79 4.25 -0.80 -7.79
CA VAL A 79 2.97 -0.15 -8.07
C VAL A 79 1.94 -0.73 -7.13
N ILE A 80 1.23 0.10 -6.37
CA ILE A 80 0.16 -0.31 -5.48
C ILE A 80 -1.16 0.15 -6.10
N ASN A 81 -1.99 -0.82 -6.48
CA ASN A 81 -3.28 -0.60 -7.12
C ASN A 81 -4.41 -0.76 -6.11
N PHE A 82 -5.26 0.26 -6.05
CA PHE A 82 -6.56 0.23 -5.39
C PHE A 82 -7.67 0.11 -6.44
N THR A 83 -8.38 -1.02 -6.42
CA THR A 83 -9.42 -1.38 -7.41
C THR A 83 -10.85 -1.37 -6.85
N GLU A 84 -11.00 -1.23 -5.52
CA GLU A 84 -12.31 -1.21 -4.86
C GLU A 84 -13.05 0.11 -5.00
#